data_AF-A0ABC9BQ47-F1
#
_entry.id   AF-A0ABC9BQ47-F1
#
_cell.length_a   1.000
_cell.length_b   1.000
_cell.length_c   1.000
_cell.angle_alpha   90.00
_cell.angle_beta   90.00
_cell.angle_gamma   90.00
#
_symmetry.space_group_name_H-M   'P 1'
#
loop_
_entity.id
_entity.type
_entity.pdbx_description
1 polymer ?
#
loop_
_entity_poly.entity_id
_entity_poly.type
_entity_poly.pdbx_seq_one_letter_code
_entity_poly.pdbx_strand_id
1 'polypeptide(L)'
;MSMDLSEVTDPLWRRFYRQQFGEDHTNLVINRMKESGIYYTWRELFEVKEKQQEKLEDKMLKKITLKFQAEKAEKQSKQIKLCTKVPPSSKRSFYAGGGPSSLSNCSYKSPILKKARMEANSRARLQSAIQKNTFPRSSQQIRMSSSSGQPVRTTTVHRPNSTITITKPIGSNRQIQNSRPKF
;
A
#
# COMPACT_ATOMS: atom_id res chain seq x y z
N MET A 1 -48.15 32.94 23.98
CA MET A 1 -46.92 33.74 23.78
C MET A 1 -45.76 32.88 24.24
N SER A 2 -44.85 32.52 23.33
CA SER A 2 -43.62 31.79 23.67
C SER A 2 -42.66 32.79 24.33
N MET A 3 -42.34 32.61 25.60
CA MET A 3 -41.33 33.44 26.27
C MET A 3 -39.96 33.08 25.71
N ASP A 4 -39.20 34.09 25.31
CA ASP A 4 -37.85 33.89 24.80
C ASP A 4 -36.92 33.61 25.99
N LEU A 5 -36.52 32.35 26.15
CA LEU A 5 -35.65 31.87 27.23
C LEU A 5 -34.17 31.82 26.78
N SER A 6 -33.84 32.44 25.64
CA SER A 6 -32.50 32.41 25.05
C SER A 6 -31.42 32.91 26.01
N GLU A 7 -31.68 33.99 26.76
CA GLU A 7 -30.70 34.58 27.69
C GLU A 7 -30.29 33.62 28.82
N VAL A 8 -31.23 32.83 29.32
CA VAL A 8 -30.98 31.86 30.40
C VAL A 8 -30.36 30.57 29.85
N THR A 9 -30.70 30.20 28.61
CA THR A 9 -30.29 28.92 28.01
C THR A 9 -28.95 28.99 27.28
N ASP A 10 -28.56 30.13 26.72
CA ASP A 10 -27.30 30.32 25.98
C ASP A 10 -26.04 29.98 26.81
N PRO A 11 -25.92 30.37 28.10
CA PRO A 11 -24.80 29.96 28.95
C PRO A 11 -24.77 28.45 29.22
N LEU A 12 -25.93 27.79 29.27
CA LEU A 12 -26.02 26.33 29.43
C LEU A 12 -25.53 25.63 28.16
N TRP A 13 -25.95 26.11 26.99
CA TRP A 13 -25.48 25.61 25.70
C TRP A 13 -23.96 25.73 25.55
N ARG A 14 -23.36 26.83 26.03
CA ARG A 14 -21.89 26.97 26.07
C ARG A 14 -21.22 25.85 26.88
N ARG A 15 -21.78 25.48 28.03
CA ARG A 15 -21.26 24.39 28.88
C ARG A 15 -21.40 23.04 28.17
N PHE A 16 -22.54 22.78 27.54
CA PHE A 16 -22.74 21.55 26.76
C PHE A 16 -21.78 21.45 25.57
N TYR A 17 -21.58 22.55 24.85
CA TYR A 17 -20.65 22.61 23.73
C TYR A 17 -19.22 22.27 24.19
N ARG A 18 -18.79 22.79 25.36
CA ARG A 18 -17.51 22.45 25.96
C ARG A 18 -17.41 20.98 26.34
N GLN A 19 -18.46 20.41 26.91
CA GLN A 19 -18.51 19.01 27.29
C GLN A 19 -18.38 18.08 26.07
N GLN A 20 -19.08 18.41 24.98
CA GLN A 20 -19.16 17.56 23.79
C GLN A 20 -17.94 17.67 22.88
N PHE A 21 -17.41 18.90 22.70
CA PHE A 21 -16.37 19.19 21.71
C PHE A 21 -15.03 19.61 22.30
N GLY A 22 -14.95 19.74 23.63
CA GLY A 22 -13.76 20.16 24.34
C GLY A 22 -13.57 21.67 24.43
N GLU A 23 -12.66 22.06 25.32
CA GLU A 23 -12.37 23.46 25.62
C GLU A 23 -11.65 24.19 24.48
N ASP A 24 -10.67 23.53 23.84
CA ASP A 24 -9.94 24.11 22.71
C ASP A 24 -10.87 24.59 21.59
N HIS A 25 -11.89 23.77 21.28
CA HIS A 25 -12.83 24.10 20.22
C HIS A 25 -13.78 25.24 20.65
N THR A 26 -14.19 25.29 21.91
CA THR A 26 -14.98 26.42 22.43
C THR A 26 -14.20 27.73 22.35
N ASN A 27 -12.92 27.71 22.72
CA ASN A 27 -12.06 28.88 22.69
C ASN A 27 -11.85 29.37 21.26
N LEU A 28 -11.66 28.44 20.32
CA LEU A 28 -11.55 28.76 18.90
C LEU A 28 -12.82 29.43 18.35
N VAL A 29 -14.01 28.96 18.74
CA VAL A 29 -15.28 29.60 18.33
C VAL A 29 -15.43 30.99 18.93
N ILE A 30 -15.11 31.16 20.22
CA ILE A 30 -15.11 32.47 20.89
C ILE A 30 -14.16 33.43 20.19
N ASN A 31 -12.95 32.99 19.84
CA ASN A 31 -11.97 33.83 19.15
C ASN A 31 -12.48 34.24 17.76
N ARG A 32 -13.08 33.32 16.99
CA ARG A 32 -13.69 33.64 15.68
C ARG A 32 -14.85 34.63 15.79
N MET A 33 -15.67 34.53 16.83
CA MET A 33 -16.74 35.50 17.10
C MET A 33 -16.17 36.87 17.43
N LYS A 34 -15.11 36.93 18.25
CA LYS A 34 -14.42 38.19 18.58
C LYS A 34 -13.76 38.83 17.35
N GLU A 35 -13.12 38.02 16.51
CA GLU A 35 -12.47 38.48 15.27
C GLU A 35 -13.48 38.99 14.23
N SER A 36 -14.61 38.30 14.06
CA SER A 36 -15.65 38.70 13.11
C SER A 36 -16.56 39.81 13.63
N GLY A 37 -16.59 40.04 14.95
CA GLY A 37 -17.48 41.00 15.60
C GLY A 37 -18.95 40.57 15.60
N ILE A 38 -19.27 39.35 15.15
CA ILE A 38 -20.63 38.82 15.08
C ILE A 38 -20.85 37.89 16.27
N TYR A 39 -21.94 38.13 16.99
CA TYR A 39 -22.39 37.26 18.07
C TYR A 39 -23.40 36.25 17.54
N TYR A 40 -23.18 34.97 17.84
CA TYR A 40 -24.12 33.88 17.56
C TYR A 40 -24.49 33.20 18.87
N THR A 41 -25.68 32.63 18.93
CA THR A 41 -26.07 31.80 20.08
C THR A 41 -25.32 30.47 20.05
N TRP A 42 -24.92 29.96 21.23
CA TRP A 42 -24.25 28.67 21.36
C TRP A 42 -25.11 27.51 20.88
N ARG A 43 -26.44 27.68 20.93
CA ARG A 43 -27.40 26.75 20.35
C ARG A 43 -27.25 26.64 18.83
N GLU A 44 -27.24 27.75 18.11
CA GLU A 44 -27.08 27.74 16.65
C GLU A 44 -25.75 27.12 16.22
N LEU A 45 -24.67 27.48 16.92
CA LEU A 45 -23.35 26.88 16.69
C LEU A 45 -23.34 25.37 16.90
N PHE A 46 -24.07 24.89 17.91
CA PHE A 46 -24.22 23.47 18.20
C PHE A 46 -24.95 22.76 17.06
N GLU A 47 -26.12 23.27 16.65
CA GLU A 47 -26.92 22.69 15.57
C GLU A 47 -26.16 22.67 14.23
N VAL A 48 -25.43 23.74 13.90
CA VAL A 48 -24.60 23.79 12.69
C VAL A 48 -23.50 22.73 12.74
N LYS A 49 -22.85 22.55 13.88
CA LYS A 49 -21.77 21.59 14.04
C LYS A 49 -22.26 20.15 14.02
N GLU A 50 -23.39 19.87 14.65
CA GLU A 50 -24.05 18.56 14.61
C GLU A 50 -24.40 18.17 13.17
N LYS A 51 -25.01 19.08 12.40
CA LYS A 51 -25.27 18.86 10.97
C LYS A 51 -24.00 18.64 10.15
N GLN A 52 -22.88 19.27 10.52
CA GLN A 52 -21.59 19.00 9.86
C GLN A 52 -21.08 17.60 10.18
N GLN A 53 -21.20 17.16 11.43
CA GLN A 53 -20.79 15.83 11.85
C GLN A 53 -21.64 14.74 11.18
N GLU A 54 -22.96 14.88 11.17
CA GLU A 54 -23.87 13.98 10.47
C GLU A 54 -23.50 13.83 8.99
N LYS A 55 -23.23 14.94 8.29
CA LYS A 55 -22.78 14.91 6.89
C LYS A 55 -21.45 14.18 6.70
N LEU A 56 -20.54 14.24 7.67
CA LEU A 56 -19.27 13.51 7.62
C LEU A 56 -19.50 12.02 7.83
N GLU A 57 -20.30 11.66 8.82
CA GLU A 57 -20.70 10.28 9.11
C GLU A 57 -21.40 9.65 7.91
N ASP A 58 -22.38 10.32 7.32
CA ASP A 58 -23.07 9.90 6.09
C ASP A 58 -22.11 9.64 4.93
N LYS A 59 -21.13 10.54 4.73
CA LYS A 59 -20.10 10.36 3.69
C LYS A 59 -19.24 9.14 3.98
N MET A 60 -18.88 8.89 5.23
CA MET A 60 -18.11 7.70 5.61
C MET A 60 -18.93 6.42 5.41
N LEU A 61 -20.19 6.41 5.85
CA LEU A 61 -21.11 5.30 5.66
C LEU A 61 -21.29 4.98 4.18
N LYS A 62 -21.52 5.99 3.33
CA LYS A 62 -21.59 5.83 1.87
C LYS A 62 -20.32 5.23 1.28
N LYS A 63 -19.14 5.61 1.76
CA LYS A 63 -17.87 5.01 1.31
C LYS A 63 -17.77 3.54 1.70
N ILE A 64 -18.20 3.17 2.91
CA ILE A 64 -18.18 1.79 3.38
C ILE A 64 -19.15 0.93 2.56
N THR A 65 -20.37 1.40 2.34
CA THR A 65 -21.38 0.65 1.57
C THR A 65 -20.95 0.46 0.12
N LEU A 66 -20.38 1.48 -0.53
CA LEU A 66 -19.82 1.36 -1.88
C LEU A 66 -18.71 0.32 -1.97
N LYS A 67 -17.76 0.32 -1.01
CA LYS A 67 -16.69 -0.69 -0.97
C LYS A 67 -17.24 -2.10 -0.80
N PHE A 68 -18.22 -2.27 0.09
CA PHE A 68 -18.86 -3.56 0.32
C PHE A 68 -19.60 -4.08 -0.92
N GLN A 69 -20.33 -3.20 -1.62
CA GLN A 69 -21.00 -3.54 -2.87
C GLN A 69 -20.00 -3.91 -3.97
N ALA A 70 -18.90 -3.16 -4.09
CA ALA A 70 -17.84 -3.45 -5.06
C ALA A 70 -17.20 -4.83 -4.82
N GLU A 71 -16.89 -5.17 -3.57
CA GLU A 71 -16.36 -6.48 -3.22
C GLU A 71 -17.37 -7.60 -3.49
N LYS A 72 -18.66 -7.38 -3.18
CA LYS A 72 -19.72 -8.35 -3.48
C LYS A 72 -19.84 -8.59 -4.99
N ALA A 73 -19.79 -7.52 -5.80
CA ALA A 73 -19.82 -7.60 -7.26
C ALA A 73 -18.57 -8.33 -7.81
N GLU A 74 -17.40 -8.07 -7.25
CA GLU A 74 -16.16 -8.79 -7.61
C GLU A 74 -16.30 -10.29 -7.32
N LYS A 75 -16.81 -10.67 -6.14
CA LYS A 75 -17.07 -12.07 -5.78
C LYS A 75 -18.08 -12.73 -6.73
N GLN A 76 -19.16 -12.02 -7.09
CA GLN A 76 -20.14 -12.52 -8.06
C GLN A 76 -19.56 -12.65 -9.48
N SER A 77 -18.68 -11.74 -9.89
CA SER A 77 -18.03 -11.81 -11.20
C SER A 77 -17.10 -13.03 -11.34
N LYS A 78 -16.47 -13.43 -10.23
CA LYS A 78 -15.62 -14.63 -10.15
C LYS A 78 -16.42 -15.92 -9.95
N GLN A 79 -17.71 -15.83 -9.65
CA GLN A 79 -18.55 -17.00 -9.43
C GLN A 79 -18.77 -17.75 -10.74
N ILE A 80 -18.45 -19.04 -10.74
CA ILE A 80 -18.66 -19.93 -11.88
C ILE A 80 -20.15 -20.05 -12.13
N LYS A 81 -20.63 -19.53 -13.27
CA LYS A 81 -22.00 -19.75 -13.74
C LYS A 81 -22.06 -21.08 -14.46
N LEU A 82 -22.97 -21.95 -14.02
CA LEU A 82 -23.27 -23.19 -14.73
C LEU A 82 -23.88 -22.81 -16.08
N CYS A 83 -23.11 -22.93 -17.16
CA CYS A 83 -23.65 -22.78 -18.50
C CYS A 83 -24.55 -24.00 -18.74
N THR A 84 -25.86 -23.77 -18.76
CA THR A 84 -26.78 -24.82 -19.18
C THR A 84 -26.44 -25.12 -20.62
N LYS A 85 -26.08 -26.37 -20.88
CA LYS A 85 -25.77 -26.86 -22.22
C LYS A 85 -27.09 -26.94 -22.97
N VAL A 86 -27.62 -25.80 -23.40
CA VAL A 86 -28.64 -25.76 -24.46
C VAL A 86 -27.90 -26.24 -25.70
N PRO A 87 -28.24 -27.41 -26.25
CA PRO A 87 -27.62 -27.87 -27.49
C PRO A 87 -27.78 -26.75 -28.52
N PRO A 88 -26.75 -26.40 -29.32
CA PRO A 88 -26.94 -25.44 -30.40
C PRO A 88 -28.12 -25.91 -31.24
N SER A 89 -29.22 -25.17 -31.17
CA SER A 89 -30.43 -25.41 -31.95
C SER A 89 -30.16 -24.99 -33.39
N SER A 90 -29.28 -25.72 -34.06
CA SER A 90 -29.09 -25.66 -35.51
C SER A 90 -28.21 -26.82 -35.95
N LYS A 91 -28.77 -27.66 -36.83
CA LYS A 91 -28.10 -28.78 -37.47
C LYS A 91 -27.01 -28.27 -38.42
N ARG A 92 -25.84 -27.86 -37.91
CA ARG A 92 -24.67 -27.64 -38.77
C ARG A 92 -23.96 -28.99 -38.95
N SER A 93 -23.97 -29.52 -40.18
CA SER A 93 -23.42 -30.82 -40.52
C SER A 93 -21.91 -30.88 -40.23
N PHE A 94 -21.50 -31.89 -39.46
CA PHE A 94 -20.11 -32.18 -39.08
C PHE A 94 -19.52 -33.31 -39.95
N TYR A 95 -19.91 -33.40 -41.22
CA TYR A 95 -19.31 -34.33 -42.18
C TYR A 95 -18.21 -33.63 -42.97
N ALA A 96 -17.08 -33.35 -42.33
CA ALA A 96 -15.81 -33.10 -43.01
C ALA A 96 -14.63 -33.07 -42.02
N GLY A 97 -13.82 -34.14 -42.00
CA GLY A 97 -12.44 -34.10 -41.48
C GLY A 97 -12.13 -35.17 -40.43
N GLY A 98 -11.53 -36.27 -40.88
CA GLY A 98 -11.22 -37.46 -40.08
C GLY A 98 -10.18 -37.27 -38.96
N GLY A 99 -10.21 -38.19 -37.99
CA GLY A 99 -9.09 -38.43 -37.06
C GLY A 99 -8.05 -39.39 -37.66
N PRO A 100 -7.25 -40.10 -36.85
CA PRO A 100 -6.52 -39.74 -35.63
C PRO A 100 -4.99 -39.90 -35.84
N SER A 101 -4.12 -39.24 -35.06
CA SER A 101 -2.74 -39.75 -34.87
C SER A 101 -2.03 -39.14 -33.66
N SER A 102 -1.42 -40.04 -32.89
CA SER A 102 -0.48 -39.78 -31.81
C SER A 102 0.75 -39.03 -32.33
N LEU A 103 1.00 -37.82 -31.83
CA LEU A 103 2.30 -37.18 -31.91
C LEU A 103 2.68 -36.64 -30.54
N SER A 104 3.38 -37.51 -29.81
CA SER A 104 4.34 -37.16 -28.78
C SER A 104 5.23 -36.00 -29.25
N ASN A 105 5.47 -35.04 -28.35
CA ASN A 105 6.29 -33.83 -28.53
C ASN A 105 5.65 -32.65 -29.31
N CYS A 106 4.47 -32.19 -28.88
CA CYS A 106 4.09 -30.80 -29.16
C CYS A 106 4.87 -29.87 -28.22
N SER A 107 6.03 -29.41 -28.69
CA SER A 107 6.81 -28.31 -28.11
C SER A 107 5.86 -27.22 -27.65
N TYR A 108 5.88 -26.96 -26.35
CA TYR A 108 4.95 -26.07 -25.67
C TYR A 108 4.82 -24.72 -26.41
N LYS A 109 3.62 -24.53 -26.96
CA LYS A 109 2.84 -23.30 -26.94
C LYS A 109 3.27 -22.24 -27.99
N SER A 110 2.29 -21.74 -28.74
CA SER A 110 2.42 -20.71 -29.77
C SER A 110 3.24 -19.47 -29.32
N PRO A 111 3.82 -18.68 -30.24
CA PRO A 111 4.60 -17.47 -29.91
C PRO A 111 3.89 -16.52 -28.94
N ILE A 112 2.56 -16.46 -29.03
CA ILE A 112 1.68 -15.69 -28.14
C ILE A 112 1.82 -16.15 -26.68
N LEU A 113 1.77 -17.45 -26.44
CA LEU A 113 1.84 -18.04 -25.10
C LEU A 113 3.25 -17.93 -24.52
N LYS A 114 4.29 -17.98 -25.36
CA LYS A 114 5.67 -17.69 -24.96
C LYS A 114 5.83 -16.22 -24.52
N LYS A 115 5.29 -15.27 -25.29
CA LYS A 115 5.29 -13.83 -24.95
C LYS A 115 4.56 -13.56 -23.64
N ALA A 116 3.35 -14.10 -23.49
CA ALA A 116 2.54 -13.93 -22.28
C ALA A 116 3.26 -14.42 -21.01
N ARG A 117 3.96 -15.56 -21.09
CA ARG A 117 4.72 -16.11 -19.95
C ARG A 117 5.91 -15.22 -19.56
N MET A 118 6.64 -14.70 -20.55
CA MET A 118 7.76 -13.78 -20.28
C MET A 118 7.27 -12.47 -19.66
N GLU A 119 6.17 -11.91 -20.16
CA GLU A 119 5.57 -10.69 -19.62
C GLU A 119 5.11 -10.88 -18.18
N ALA A 120 4.44 -11.99 -17.87
CA ALA A 120 4.03 -12.33 -16.51
C ALA A 120 5.22 -12.44 -15.54
N ASN A 121 6.30 -13.12 -15.96
CA ASN A 121 7.51 -13.25 -15.14
C ASN A 121 8.21 -11.90 -14.92
N SER A 122 8.28 -11.07 -15.98
CA SER A 122 8.88 -9.73 -15.90
C SER A 122 8.13 -8.80 -14.94
N ARG A 123 6.79 -8.81 -14.97
CA ARG A 123 5.94 -8.03 -14.07
C ARG A 123 6.11 -8.45 -12.62
N ALA A 124 6.14 -9.76 -12.35
CA ALA A 124 6.37 -10.28 -11.01
C ALA A 124 7.75 -9.86 -10.46
N ARG A 125 8.79 -9.93 -11.30
CA ARG A 125 10.14 -9.47 -10.93
C ARG A 125 10.18 -7.97 -10.60
N LEU A 126 9.57 -7.13 -11.43
CA LEU A 126 9.50 -5.68 -11.21
C LEU A 126 8.78 -5.34 -9.90
N GLN A 127 7.61 -5.94 -9.65
CA GLN A 127 6.85 -5.73 -8.42
C GLN A 127 7.66 -6.14 -7.18
N SER A 128 8.37 -7.28 -7.25
CA SER A 128 9.22 -7.73 -6.15
C SER A 128 10.41 -6.79 -5.88
N ALA A 129 10.97 -6.16 -6.91
CA ALA A 129 12.07 -5.20 -6.77
C ALA A 129 11.59 -3.89 -6.13
N ILE A 130 10.41 -3.40 -6.54
CA ILE A 130 9.80 -2.20 -5.97
C ILE A 130 9.54 -2.42 -4.47
N GLN A 131 8.89 -3.54 -4.09
CA GLN A 131 8.61 -3.84 -2.68
C GLN A 131 9.86 -3.93 -1.80
N LYS A 132 10.97 -4.46 -2.34
CA LYS A 132 12.26 -4.54 -1.63
C LYS A 132 12.92 -3.18 -1.43
N ASN A 133 12.60 -2.18 -2.26
CA ASN A 133 13.18 -0.84 -2.21
C ASN A 133 12.28 0.19 -1.50
N THR A 134 11.02 -0.15 -1.17
CA THR A 134 10.07 0.75 -0.49
C THR A 134 10.42 1.00 0.99
N PHE A 135 11.27 0.17 1.61
CA PHE A 135 11.78 0.42 2.96
C PHE A 135 13.19 1.02 2.88
N PRO A 136 13.50 2.13 3.57
CA PRO A 136 14.87 2.62 3.67
C PRO A 136 15.72 1.52 4.30
N ARG A 137 16.65 1.00 3.51
CA ARG A 137 17.55 -0.08 3.89
C ARG A 137 18.44 0.40 5.04
N SER A 138 18.05 0.08 6.28
CA SER A 138 18.94 0.17 7.43
C SER A 138 20.22 -0.61 7.10
N SER A 139 21.35 0.08 7.21
CA SER A 139 22.68 -0.42 6.89
C SER A 139 23.07 -1.54 7.85
N GLN A 140 22.69 -2.77 7.54
CA GLN A 140 23.24 -3.95 8.22
C GLN A 140 24.06 -4.78 7.25
N GLN A 141 25.25 -5.13 7.73
CA GLN A 141 26.27 -5.91 7.03
C GLN A 141 25.73 -7.30 6.74
N ILE A 142 25.74 -7.70 5.47
CA ILE A 142 25.40 -9.06 5.05
C ILE A 142 26.52 -9.98 5.55
N ARG A 143 26.29 -10.70 6.66
CA ARG A 143 27.11 -11.86 7.02
C ARG A 143 26.73 -13.00 6.08
N MET A 144 27.61 -13.33 5.14
CA MET A 144 27.56 -14.61 4.44
C MET A 144 28.48 -15.57 5.19
N SER A 145 27.92 -16.55 5.87
CA SER A 145 28.68 -17.71 6.35
C SER A 145 28.78 -18.71 5.21
N SER A 146 29.87 -18.68 4.44
CA SER A 146 30.23 -19.77 3.54
C SER A 146 31.00 -20.83 4.31
N SER A 147 30.59 -22.07 4.15
CA SER A 147 31.22 -23.28 4.70
C SER A 147 32.60 -23.52 4.08
N SER A 148 33.64 -22.99 4.70
CA SER A 148 35.00 -23.55 4.79
C SER A 148 35.90 -22.48 5.40
N GLY A 149 36.71 -22.89 6.37
CA GLY A 149 37.35 -22.02 7.36
C GLY A 149 38.16 -20.85 6.80
N GLN A 150 37.90 -19.68 7.38
CA GLN A 150 38.82 -18.64 7.87
C GLN A 150 38.04 -17.29 7.86
N PRO A 151 38.00 -16.54 8.97
CA PRO A 151 37.30 -15.25 8.99
C PRO A 151 38.06 -14.23 8.14
N VAL A 152 37.44 -13.79 7.04
CA VAL A 152 37.97 -12.73 6.17
C VAL A 152 37.15 -11.46 6.40
N ARG A 153 37.82 -10.31 6.58
CA ARG A 153 37.12 -9.02 6.64
C ARG A 153 37.17 -8.36 5.28
N THR A 154 35.99 -8.13 4.70
CA THR A 154 35.83 -7.38 3.45
C THR A 154 35.28 -6.00 3.76
N THR A 155 36.02 -4.96 3.38
CA THR A 155 35.55 -3.58 3.47
C THR A 155 35.33 -3.04 2.06
N THR A 156 34.10 -2.67 1.75
CA THR A 156 33.73 -2.04 0.48
C THR A 156 33.50 -0.56 0.73
N VAL A 157 34.27 0.29 0.06
CA VAL A 157 34.13 1.74 0.15
C VAL A 157 33.54 2.23 -1.16
N HIS A 158 32.36 2.85 -1.09
CA HIS A 158 31.72 3.48 -2.24
C HIS A 158 32.10 4.97 -2.30
N ARG A 159 32.63 5.38 -3.45
CA ARG A 159 32.89 6.77 -3.82
C ARG A 159 32.11 7.08 -5.12
N PRO A 160 31.77 8.35 -5.39
CA PRO A 160 30.85 8.73 -6.48
C PRO A 160 31.20 8.16 -7.86
N ASN A 161 32.48 7.95 -8.17
CA ASN A 161 32.91 7.42 -9.48
C ASN A 161 33.73 6.11 -9.40
N SER A 162 33.79 5.45 -8.24
CA SER A 162 34.55 4.21 -8.09
C SER A 162 34.11 3.41 -6.86
N THR A 163 34.10 2.09 -6.97
CA THR A 163 33.94 1.18 -5.83
C THR A 163 35.23 0.40 -5.62
N ILE A 164 35.80 0.49 -4.43
CA ILE A 164 37.00 -0.28 -4.07
C ILE A 164 36.57 -1.35 -3.06
N THR A 165 36.83 -2.61 -3.40
CA THR A 165 36.61 -3.77 -2.52
C THR A 165 37.97 -4.25 -2.03
N ILE A 166 38.18 -4.23 -0.72
CA ILE A 166 39.41 -4.72 -0.11
C ILE A 166 39.06 -5.92 0.77
N THR A 167 39.62 -7.08 0.41
CA THR A 167 39.46 -8.34 1.14
C THR A 167 40.80 -8.67 1.81
N LYS A 168 40.85 -8.71 3.14
CA LYS A 168 42.09 -9.07 3.87
C LYS A 168 41.83 -10.23 4.85
N PRO A 169 42.70 -11.26 4.87
CA PRO A 169 42.63 -12.31 5.88
C PRO A 169 42.94 -11.71 7.26
N ILE A 170 42.16 -12.06 8.28
CA ILE A 170 42.45 -11.64 9.65
C ILE A 170 43.45 -12.65 10.23
N GLY A 171 44.72 -12.27 10.40
CA GLY A 171 45.72 -13.21 10.92
C GLY A 171 47.14 -12.68 11.05
N SER A 172 47.53 -12.47 12.31
CA SER A 172 48.86 -12.48 12.94
C SER A 172 50.02 -11.61 12.39
N ASN A 173 50.49 -10.77 13.31
CA ASN A 173 51.73 -10.01 13.36
C ASN A 173 52.95 -10.78 12.81
N ARG A 174 53.65 -10.22 11.80
CA ARG A 174 55.04 -10.57 11.49
C ARG A 174 55.86 -9.30 11.29
N GLN A 175 56.90 -9.21 12.10
CA GLN A 175 57.94 -8.18 12.11
C GLN A 175 58.54 -8.00 10.73
N ILE A 176 58.74 -6.73 10.38
CA ILE A 176 59.49 -6.27 9.21
C ILE A 176 60.97 -6.62 9.43
N GLN A 177 61.51 -7.60 8.71
CA GLN A 177 62.96 -7.72 8.55
C GLN A 177 63.38 -6.87 7.35
N ASN A 178 64.05 -5.75 7.65
CA ASN A 178 64.74 -4.93 6.68
C ASN A 178 65.97 -5.70 6.16
N SER A 179 66.08 -5.88 4.84
CA SER A 179 67.39 -6.03 4.20
C SER A 179 67.47 -5.09 2.99
N ARG A 180 68.47 -4.22 3.04
CA ARG A 180 68.84 -3.21 2.03
C ARG A 180 69.96 -3.82 1.18
N PRO A 181 69.88 -3.83 -0.16
CA PRO A 181 71.04 -4.16 -0.96
C PRO A 181 72.00 -2.96 -1.01
N LYS A 182 73.28 -3.21 -0.75
CA LYS A 182 74.38 -2.31 -1.14
C LYS A 182 74.91 -2.80 -2.49
N PHE A 183 74.98 -1.86 -3.43
CA PHE A 183 75.68 -1.84 -4.72
C PHE A 183 75.89 -3.15 -5.47
#